data_AF-A0A6M0FLR1-F1
#
_entry.id   AF-A0A6M0FLR1-F1
#
_cell.length_a   1.000
_cell.length_b   1.000
_cell.length_c   1.000
_cell.angle_alpha   90.00
_cell.angle_beta   90.00
_cell.angle_gamma   90.00
#
_symmetry.space_group_name_H-M   'P 1'
#
loop_
_entity.id
_entity.type
_entity.pdbx_description
1 polymer ?
#
loop_
_entity_poly.entity_id
_entity_poly.type
_entity_poly.pdbx_seq_one_letter_code
_entity_poly.pdbx_strand_id
1 'polypeptide(L)'
;IIATIIQELFSGQVAEFMEYETLILPEALQAELEQQFEHLSPVEIRIMEQIANQSQPISIGEIIRKSELSIQESVNIIQSLKKRLLLDGQLENNLTVFTLNPVWIQYLISNKK
;
A
#
# COMPACT_ATOMS: atom_id res chain seq x y z
N ILE A 1 12.05 4.38 13.76
CA ILE A 1 12.52 4.88 12.44
C ILE A 1 12.19 6.37 12.27
N ILE A 2 10.94 6.76 12.05
CA ILE A 2 10.60 8.19 11.78
C ILE A 2 11.00 9.13 12.93
N ALA A 3 10.69 8.78 14.18
CA ALA A 3 11.08 9.61 15.33
C ALA A 3 12.61 9.83 15.42
N THR A 4 13.40 8.82 15.05
CA THR A 4 14.87 8.91 15.00
C THR A 4 15.32 9.92 13.96
N ILE A 5 14.70 9.91 12.77
CA ILE A 5 15.00 10.86 11.69
C ILE A 5 14.62 12.28 12.08
N ILE A 6 13.45 12.46 12.70
CA ILE A 6 13.04 13.77 13.24
C ILE A 6 14.06 14.27 14.26
N GLN A 7 14.54 13.39 15.13
CA GLN A 7 15.52 13.75 16.15
C GLN A 7 16.89 14.12 15.54
N GLU A 8 17.37 13.36 14.57
CA GLU A 8 18.72 13.49 14.01
C GLU A 8 18.83 14.60 12.96
N LEU A 9 17.82 14.77 12.10
CA LEU A 9 17.87 15.72 10.99
C LEU A 9 17.17 17.05 11.31
N PHE A 10 16.16 17.02 12.18
CA PHE A 10 15.31 18.18 12.47
C PHE A 10 15.42 18.60 13.95
N SER A 11 16.43 18.11 14.68
CA SER A 11 16.63 18.41 16.11
C SER A 11 15.39 18.15 16.99
N GLY A 12 14.55 17.19 16.60
CA GLY A 12 13.29 16.88 17.30
C GLY A 12 12.11 17.78 16.92
N GLN A 13 12.28 18.73 16.00
CA GLN A 13 11.24 19.63 15.54
C GLN A 13 10.29 18.92 14.56
N VAL A 14 9.21 18.33 15.10
CA VAL A 14 8.18 17.69 14.28
C VAL A 14 7.54 18.67 13.29
N ALA A 15 7.37 19.94 13.67
CA ALA A 15 6.78 20.95 12.80
C ALA A 15 7.58 21.13 11.51
N GLU A 16 8.91 21.23 11.62
CA GLU A 16 9.83 21.35 10.47
C GLU A 16 9.76 20.11 9.57
N PHE A 17 9.69 18.91 10.14
CA PHE A 17 9.49 17.67 9.37
C PHE A 17 8.16 17.65 8.61
N MET A 18 7.10 18.21 9.18
CA MET A 18 5.77 18.22 8.59
C MET A 18 5.58 19.28 7.49
N GLU A 19 6.52 20.21 7.31
CA GLU A 19 6.49 21.18 6.19
C GLU A 19 6.68 20.49 4.83
N TYR A 20 7.28 19.31 4.81
CA TYR A 20 7.39 18.48 3.62
C TYR A 20 6.08 17.70 3.44
N GLU A 21 5.16 18.23 2.63
CA GLU A 21 3.85 17.62 2.32
C GLU A 21 3.93 16.26 1.58
N THR A 22 5.12 15.69 1.45
CA THR A 22 5.38 14.42 0.79
C THR A 22 5.54 13.29 1.80
N LEU A 23 5.00 12.12 1.46
CA LEU A 23 5.22 10.91 2.26
C LEU A 23 6.68 10.47 2.11
N ILE A 24 7.45 10.61 3.19
CA ILE A 24 8.87 10.25 3.22
C ILE A 24 9.00 8.76 3.57
N LEU A 25 9.67 8.00 2.70
CA LEU A 25 10.09 6.61 2.95
C LEU A 25 11.62 6.54 3.09
N PRO A 26 12.16 6.61 4.31
CA PRO A 26 13.60 6.47 4.55
C PRO A 26 14.10 5.08 4.14
N GLU A 27 15.38 4.96 3.76
CA GLU A 27 15.98 3.68 3.34
C GLU A 27 15.74 2.55 4.35
N ALA A 28 15.89 2.82 5.65
CA ALA A 28 15.63 1.84 6.70
C ALA A 28 14.17 1.36 6.70
N LEU A 29 13.20 2.25 6.45
CA LEU A 29 11.80 1.83 6.32
C LEU A 29 11.55 1.06 5.02
N GLN A 30 12.19 1.46 3.91
CA GLN A 30 12.10 0.72 2.65
C GLN A 30 12.61 -0.71 2.79
N ALA A 31 13.72 -0.93 3.52
CA ALA A 31 14.26 -2.26 3.78
C ALA A 31 13.29 -3.15 4.59
N GLU A 32 12.59 -2.60 5.58
CA GLU A 32 11.56 -3.32 6.32
C GLU A 32 10.35 -3.66 5.44
N LEU A 33 9.93 -2.73 4.58
CA LEU A 33 8.85 -2.96 3.62
C LEU A 33 9.24 -4.04 2.59
N GLU A 34 10.49 -4.03 2.11
CA GLU A 34 11.02 -5.05 1.20
C GLU A 34 10.90 -6.46 1.79
N GLN A 35 11.28 -6.65 3.06
CA GLN A 35 11.14 -7.95 3.72
C GLN A 35 9.70 -8.44 3.74
N GLN A 36 8.74 -7.54 4.01
CA GLN A 36 7.32 -7.89 3.98
C GLN A 36 6.83 -8.17 2.55
N PHE A 37 7.39 -7.46 1.57
CA PHE A 37 7.06 -7.57 0.16
C PHE A 37 7.55 -8.89 -0.45
N GLU A 38 8.75 -9.34 -0.11
CA GLU A 38 9.33 -10.62 -0.57
C GLU A 38 8.49 -11.85 -0.16
N HIS A 39 7.67 -11.73 0.89
CA HIS A 39 6.74 -12.78 1.33
C HIS A 39 5.39 -12.78 0.60
N LEU A 40 5.19 -11.88 -0.37
CA LEU A 40 3.99 -11.84 -1.20
C LEU A 40 4.16 -12.72 -2.43
N SER A 41 3.10 -13.44 -2.77
CA SER A 41 3.05 -14.19 -4.02
C SER A 41 3.03 -13.24 -5.24
N PRO A 42 3.48 -13.69 -6.41
CA PRO A 42 3.42 -12.88 -7.63
C PRO A 42 2.00 -12.36 -7.96
N VAL A 43 0.97 -13.12 -7.62
CA VAL A 43 -0.43 -12.71 -7.84
C VAL A 43 -0.86 -11.63 -6.84
N GLU A 44 -0.46 -11.73 -5.57
CA GLU A 44 -0.68 -10.66 -4.59
C GLU A 44 -0.03 -9.36 -5.04
N ILE A 45 1.24 -9.42 -5.49
CA ILE A 45 1.96 -8.25 -6.01
C ILE A 45 1.22 -7.63 -7.19
N ARG A 46 0.82 -8.44 -8.18
CA ARG A 46 0.06 -7.95 -9.35
C ARG A 46 -1.24 -7.26 -8.96
N ILE A 47 -1.96 -7.78 -7.95
CA ILE A 47 -3.19 -7.16 -7.46
C ILE A 47 -2.90 -5.86 -6.74
N MET A 48 -1.84 -5.79 -5.93
CA MET A 48 -1.40 -4.53 -5.30
C MET A 48 -1.07 -3.48 -6.36
N GLU A 49 -0.26 -3.82 -7.37
CA GLU A 49 0.07 -2.89 -8.46
C GLU A 49 -1.18 -2.43 -9.23
N GLN A 50 -2.12 -3.34 -9.48
CA GLN A 50 -3.39 -3.00 -10.12
C GLN A 50 -4.18 -1.97 -9.32
N ILE A 51 -4.26 -2.13 -7.99
CA ILE A 51 -4.94 -1.20 -7.08
C ILE A 51 -4.17 0.13 -7.00
N ALA A 52 -2.83 0.10 -6.88
CA ALA A 52 -1.97 1.28 -6.81
C ALA A 52 -2.09 2.20 -8.03
N ASN A 53 -2.35 1.61 -9.21
CA ASN A 53 -2.51 2.36 -10.46
C ASN A 53 -3.91 3.00 -10.62
N GLN A 54 -4.81 2.87 -9.64
CA GLN A 54 -6.14 3.47 -9.69
C GLN A 54 -6.15 4.82 -8.98
N SER A 55 -6.74 5.83 -9.62
CA SER A 55 -6.93 7.15 -9.00
C SER A 55 -8.04 7.18 -7.95
N GLN A 56 -8.85 6.11 -7.84
CA GLN A 56 -9.97 5.97 -6.92
C GLN A 56 -10.00 4.54 -6.35
N PRO A 57 -10.56 4.34 -5.15
CA PRO A 57 -10.78 3.01 -4.59
C PRO A 57 -11.58 2.11 -5.55
N ILE A 58 -11.23 0.82 -5.63
CA ILE A 58 -11.90 -0.11 -6.55
C ILE A 58 -12.66 -1.21 -5.83
N SER A 59 -13.79 -1.63 -6.40
CA SER A 59 -14.58 -2.73 -5.86
C SER A 59 -13.96 -4.10 -6.16
N ILE A 60 -14.38 -5.14 -5.42
CA ILE A 60 -13.98 -6.52 -5.73
C ILE A 60 -14.40 -6.95 -7.15
N GLY A 61 -15.55 -6.49 -7.64
CA GLY A 61 -16.01 -6.77 -8.99
C GLY A 61 -15.08 -6.21 -10.05
N GLU A 62 -14.53 -5.01 -9.82
CA GLU A 62 -13.52 -4.43 -10.70
C GLU A 62 -12.17 -5.14 -10.61
N ILE A 63 -11.78 -5.58 -9.40
CA ILE A 63 -10.57 -6.40 -9.22
C ILE A 63 -10.67 -7.68 -10.05
N ILE A 64 -11.79 -8.39 -9.97
CA ILE A 64 -12.05 -9.61 -10.75
C ILE A 64 -11.98 -9.31 -12.25
N ARG A 65 -12.69 -8.28 -12.71
CA ARG A 65 -12.75 -7.91 -14.14
C ARG A 65 -11.38 -7.57 -14.73
N LYS A 66 -10.49 -6.94 -13.94
CA LYS A 66 -9.17 -6.50 -14.40
C LYS A 66 -8.07 -7.55 -14.26
N SER A 67 -8.22 -8.51 -13.35
CA SER A 67 -7.20 -9.51 -13.04
C SER A 67 -7.38 -10.84 -13.76
N GLU A 68 -8.56 -11.09 -14.34
CA GLU A 68 -8.97 -12.38 -14.94
C GLU A 68 -8.97 -13.55 -13.94
N LEU A 69 -8.95 -13.25 -12.63
CA LEU A 69 -9.01 -14.25 -11.57
C LEU A 69 -10.44 -14.71 -11.31
N SER A 70 -10.60 -15.93 -10.80
CA SER A 70 -11.88 -16.36 -10.25
C SER A 70 -12.28 -15.53 -9.03
N ILE A 71 -13.58 -15.58 -8.69
CA ILE A 71 -14.11 -14.97 -7.46
C ILE A 71 -13.38 -15.51 -6.23
N GLN A 72 -13.15 -16.84 -6.19
CA GLN A 72 -12.50 -17.50 -5.05
C GLN A 72 -11.05 -17.03 -4.88
N GLU A 73 -10.27 -16.97 -5.97
CA GLU A 73 -8.90 -16.46 -5.93
C GLU A 73 -8.87 -14.99 -5.48
N SER A 74 -9.73 -14.16 -6.06
CA SER A 74 -9.80 -12.73 -5.73
C SER A 74 -10.12 -12.51 -4.25
N VAL A 75 -11.09 -13.24 -3.70
CA VAL A 75 -11.45 -13.16 -2.28
C VAL A 75 -10.28 -13.59 -1.39
N ASN A 76 -9.59 -14.68 -1.72
CA ASN A 76 -8.45 -15.17 -0.94
C ASN A 76 -7.29 -14.18 -0.93
N ILE A 77 -6.97 -13.60 -2.08
CA ILE A 77 -5.89 -12.61 -2.21
C ILE A 77 -6.24 -11.34 -1.43
N ILE A 78 -7.43 -10.78 -1.62
CA ILE A 78 -7.87 -9.58 -0.88
C ILE A 78 -7.88 -9.86 0.63
N GLN A 79 -8.32 -11.05 1.07
CA GLN A 79 -8.29 -11.41 2.48
C GLN A 79 -6.86 -11.52 3.01
N SER A 80 -5.93 -12.13 2.27
CA SER A 80 -4.52 -12.21 2.63
C SER A 80 -3.90 -10.82 2.80
N LEU A 81 -4.09 -9.95 1.81
CA LEU A 81 -3.59 -8.58 1.81
C LEU A 81 -4.17 -7.75 2.97
N LYS A 82 -5.47 -7.91 3.28
CA LYS A 82 -6.10 -7.27 4.44
C LYS A 82 -5.57 -7.78 5.78
N LYS A 83 -5.34 -9.09 5.92
CA LYS A 83 -4.75 -9.67 7.15
C LYS A 83 -3.34 -9.13 7.42
N ARG A 84 -2.61 -8.80 6.36
CA ARG A 84 -1.29 -8.16 6.42
C ARG A 84 -1.35 -6.62 6.53
N LEU A 85 -2.55 -6.04 6.66
CA LEU A 85 -2.80 -4.59 6.75
C LEU A 85 -2.25 -3.79 5.54
N LEU A 86 -2.20 -4.42 4.36
CA LEU A 86 -1.74 -3.79 3.12
C LEU A 86 -2.87 -3.04 2.41
N LEU A 87 -4.10 -3.52 2.59
CA LEU A 87 -5.32 -2.97 2.02
C LEU A 87 -6.27 -2.46 3.09
N ASP A 88 -6.83 -1.29 2.83
CA ASP A 88 -7.98 -0.74 3.54
C ASP A 88 -9.24 -0.97 2.70
N GLY A 89 -10.36 -1.19 3.39
CA GLY A 89 -11.66 -1.36 2.75
C GLY A 89 -12.71 -0.50 3.42
N GLN A 90 -13.53 0.17 2.62
CA GLN A 90 -14.55 1.11 3.08
C GLN A 90 -15.83 0.97 2.26
N LEU A 91 -16.95 1.42 2.82
CA LEU A 91 -18.22 1.46 2.13
C LEU A 91 -18.35 2.77 1.37
N GLU A 92 -18.54 2.70 0.06
CA GLU A 92 -18.75 3.85 -0.82
C GLU A 92 -19.86 3.52 -1.82
N ASN A 93 -20.88 4.36 -1.93
CA ASN A 93 -22.03 4.17 -2.85
C ASN A 93 -22.65 2.76 -2.78
N ASN A 94 -22.85 2.23 -1.57
CA ASN A 94 -23.36 0.88 -1.29
C ASN A 94 -22.46 -0.28 -1.78
N LEU A 95 -21.19 0.00 -2.09
CA LEU A 95 -20.20 -1.01 -2.47
C LEU A 95 -19.01 -0.97 -1.52
N THR A 96 -18.47 -2.14 -1.20
CA THR A 96 -17.16 -2.22 -0.54
C THR A 96 -16.08 -1.97 -1.59
N VAL A 97 -15.31 -0.91 -1.38
CA VAL A 97 -14.18 -0.51 -2.21
C VAL A 97 -12.88 -0.65 -1.43
N PHE A 98 -11.80 -0.90 -2.14
CA PHE A 98 -10.47 -1.16 -1.59
C PHE A 98 -9.46 -0.16 -2.10
N THR A 99 -8.57 0.27 -1.21
CA THR A 99 -7.38 1.05 -1.53
C THR A 99 -6.17 0.41 -0.86
N LEU A 100 -4.99 0.64 -1.42
CA LEU A 100 -3.75 0.35 -0.71
C LEU A 100 -3.50 1.44 0.34
N ASN A 101 -2.85 1.04 1.42
CA ASN A 101 -2.31 2.01 2.36
C ASN A 101 -1.27 2.91 1.64
N PRO A 102 -1.27 4.24 1.87
CA PRO A 102 -0.41 5.19 1.15
C PRO A 102 1.09 4.87 1.21
N VAL A 103 1.57 4.27 2.30
CA VAL A 103 2.96 3.81 2.45
C VAL A 103 3.31 2.78 1.38
N TRP A 104 2.40 1.84 1.12
CA TRP A 104 2.58 0.80 0.10
C TRP A 104 2.46 1.34 -1.32
N ILE A 105 1.57 2.32 -1.55
CA ILE A 105 1.50 3.03 -2.84
C ILE A 105 2.85 3.70 -3.12
N GLN A 106 3.37 4.47 -2.17
CA GLN A 106 4.65 5.15 -2.31
C GLN A 106 5.80 4.17 -2.50
N TYR A 107 5.83 3.06 -1.75
CA TYR A 107 6.86 2.03 -1.88
C TYR A 107 6.84 1.38 -3.27
N LEU A 108 5.65 1.04 -3.80
CA LEU A 108 5.51 0.50 -5.16
C LEU A 108 5.94 1.51 -6.23
N ILE A 109 5.65 2.80 -6.05
CA ILE A 109 6.09 3.85 -6.99
C ILE A 109 7.62 4.00 -6.97
N SER A 110 8.23 4.03 -5.78
CA SER A 110 9.67 4.20 -5.61
C SER A 110 10.49 2.99 -6.09
N ASN A 111 9.90 1.80 -6.11
CA ASN A 111 10.59 0.54 -6.47
C ASN A 111 10.16 -0.05 -7.82
N LYS A 112 9.34 0.64 -8.62
CA LYS A 112 9.10 0.30 -10.02
C LYS A 112 10.40 0.49 -10.82
N LYS A 113 11.16 -0.60 -11.01
CA LYS A 113 12.27 -0.69 -11.96
C LYS A 113 11.78 -1.12 -13.35
#